data_AF-A0A519D924-F1
#
_entry.id   AF-A0A519D924-F1
#
_cell.length_a   1.000
_cell.length_b   1.000
_cell.length_c   1.000
_cell.angle_alpha   90.00
_cell.angle_beta   90.00
_cell.angle_gamma   90.00
#
_symmetry.space_group_name_H-M   'P 1'
#
loop_
_entity.id
_entity.type
_entity.pdbx_description
1 polymer ?
#
loop_
_entity_poly.entity_id
_entity_poly.type
_entity_poly.pdbx_seq_one_letter_code
_entity_poly.pdbx_strand_id
1 'polypeptide(L)'
;MAIGNSFHRMGPSFERSRFGFPLMLLGLTCLILFPEDLADRESELHTSILRSIALIVPFSIGAILILRYSPTYGESRTPGLVSGWLLVVISWFILYSDKSAISLSGTTRGMLVLLGVFVSLVVVIIGTYLSERSSGLKHESEPLSNEEEDLVRTILERHLGGDEHGN
;
A
#
# COMPACT_ATOMS: atom_id res chain seq x y z
N MET A 1 8.12 -1.87 -11.15
CA MET A 1 8.83 -1.10 -10.10
C MET A 1 9.50 -2.11 -9.18
N ALA A 2 10.78 -2.41 -9.41
CA ALA A 2 11.53 -3.37 -8.61
C ALA A 2 12.28 -2.60 -7.52
N ILE A 3 12.01 -2.91 -6.26
CA ILE A 3 12.74 -2.36 -5.11
C ILE A 3 14.07 -3.12 -5.02
N GLY A 4 15.16 -2.47 -5.41
CA GLY A 4 16.52 -2.97 -5.22
C GLY A 4 17.03 -2.60 -3.84
N ASN A 5 17.11 -3.56 -2.92
CA ASN A 5 17.82 -3.38 -1.65
C ASN A 5 19.32 -3.55 -1.88
N SER A 6 20.08 -2.46 -1.80
CA SER A 6 21.54 -2.43 -1.89
C SER A 6 22.17 -2.94 -0.59
N PHE A 7 22.42 -4.25 -0.50
CA PHE A 7 23.25 -4.84 0.55
C PHE A 7 24.69 -5.04 0.03
N HIS A 8 25.37 -3.95 -0.32
CA HIS A 8 26.71 -3.99 -0.94
C HIS A 8 27.84 -4.45 0.02
N ARG A 9 27.55 -4.79 1.29
CA ARG A 9 28.61 -5.13 2.27
C ARG A 9 28.29 -6.29 3.23
N MET A 10 27.46 -7.23 2.82
CA MET A 10 27.43 -8.53 3.49
C MET A 10 28.41 -9.46 2.78
N GLY A 11 29.50 -9.84 3.46
CA GLY A 11 30.40 -10.92 3.01
C GLY A 11 29.62 -12.21 2.77
N PRO A 12 30.23 -13.24 2.13
CA PRO A 12 29.52 -14.38 1.56
C PRO A 12 28.62 -15.03 2.62
N SER A 13 27.33 -14.69 2.58
CA SER A 13 26.36 -15.29 3.47
C SER A 13 26.13 -16.67 2.90
N PHE A 14 26.61 -17.67 3.62
CA PHE A 14 26.25 -19.07 3.49
C PHE A 14 24.84 -19.23 2.92
N GLU A 15 24.65 -20.13 1.96
CA GLU A 15 23.34 -20.61 1.53
C GLU A 15 22.54 -21.00 2.78
N ARG A 16 21.76 -20.06 3.31
CA ARG A 16 20.90 -20.33 4.45
C ARG A 16 19.81 -21.23 3.92
N SER A 17 19.72 -22.41 4.52
CA SER A 17 18.66 -23.38 4.29
C SER A 17 17.32 -22.67 4.08
N ARG A 18 16.70 -22.90 2.92
CA ARG A 18 15.36 -22.39 2.56
C ARG A 18 14.26 -22.86 3.51
N PHE A 19 14.60 -23.67 4.52
CA PHE A 19 13.69 -24.15 5.54
C PHE A 19 13.29 -23.11 6.59
N GLY A 20 13.89 -21.91 6.63
CA GLY A 20 13.47 -20.89 7.60
C GLY A 20 11.99 -20.52 7.52
N PHE A 21 11.48 -20.31 6.30
CA PHE A 21 10.06 -19.99 6.08
C PHE A 21 9.11 -21.15 6.48
N PRO A 22 9.30 -22.40 6.01
CA PRO A 22 8.43 -23.50 6.43
C PRO A 22 8.59 -23.84 7.92
N LEU A 23 9.76 -23.63 8.54
CA LEU A 23 9.93 -23.84 9.99
C LEU A 23 9.19 -22.78 10.81
N MET A 24 9.22 -21.52 10.38
CA MET A 24 8.42 -20.45 10.98
C MET A 24 6.92 -20.75 10.84
N LEU A 25 6.49 -21.20 9.66
CA LEU A 25 5.09 -21.51 9.38
C LEU A 25 4.62 -22.73 10.18
N LEU A 26 5.47 -23.74 10.32
CA LEU A 26 5.23 -24.90 11.16
C LEU A 26 5.13 -24.50 12.64
N GLY A 27 6.05 -23.66 13.14
CA GLY A 27 5.99 -23.13 14.51
C GLY A 27 4.71 -22.35 14.78
N LEU A 28 4.28 -21.48 13.86
CA LEU A 28 3.01 -20.77 13.93
C LEU A 28 1.82 -21.73 13.94
N THR A 29 1.86 -22.77 13.10
CA THR A 29 0.80 -23.77 12.99
C THR A 29 0.68 -24.59 14.27
N CYS A 30 1.80 -25.03 14.86
CA CYS A 30 1.81 -25.76 16.12
C CYS A 30 1.25 -24.92 17.26
N LEU A 31 1.61 -23.62 17.34
CA LEU A 31 1.03 -22.70 18.32
C LEU A 31 -0.49 -22.62 18.18
N ILE A 32 -1.01 -22.50 16.96
CA ILE A 32 -2.45 -22.39 16.73
C ILE A 32 -3.20 -23.69 17.06
N LEU A 33 -2.63 -24.85 16.70
CA LEU A 33 -3.35 -26.13 16.70
C LEU A 33 -3.26 -26.94 18.01
N PHE A 34 -2.24 -26.71 18.84
CA PHE A 34 -2.01 -27.47 20.08
C PHE A 34 -2.00 -26.55 21.32
N PRO A 35 -3.17 -26.12 21.83
CA PRO A 35 -3.28 -25.23 22.99
C PRO A 35 -3.25 -25.95 24.35
N GLU A 36 -3.25 -27.29 24.39
CA GLU A 36 -3.70 -28.05 25.57
C GLU A 36 -2.73 -28.08 26.77
N ASP A 37 -1.47 -27.61 26.64
CA ASP A 37 -0.46 -27.68 27.72
C ASP A 37 0.35 -26.36 27.93
N LEU A 38 -0.18 -25.23 27.48
CA LEU A 38 0.51 -23.94 27.56
C LEU A 38 0.33 -23.29 28.94
N ALA A 39 1.43 -22.89 29.58
CA ALA A 39 1.41 -22.16 30.86
C ALA A 39 0.56 -20.87 30.74
N ASP A 40 0.03 -20.35 31.85
CA ASP A 40 -0.91 -19.20 31.88
C ASP A 40 -0.46 -17.96 31.06
N ARG A 41 0.85 -17.78 30.86
CA ARG A 41 1.42 -16.68 30.07
C ARG A 41 1.46 -16.95 28.57
N GLU A 42 1.56 -18.20 28.17
CA GLU A 42 1.58 -18.63 26.76
C GLU A 42 0.16 -18.69 26.19
N SER A 43 -0.86 -18.94 27.01
CA SER A 43 -2.27 -18.86 26.62
C SER A 43 -2.71 -17.41 26.34
N GLU A 44 -2.18 -16.42 27.06
CA GLU A 44 -2.40 -14.99 26.78
C GLU A 44 -1.76 -14.56 25.44
N LEU A 45 -0.57 -15.07 25.14
CA LEU A 45 0.09 -14.85 23.84
C LEU A 45 -0.68 -15.54 22.70
N HIS A 46 -1.14 -16.77 22.91
CA HIS A 46 -1.93 -17.52 21.94
C HIS A 46 -3.21 -16.79 21.55
N THR A 47 -3.97 -16.35 22.55
CA THR A 47 -5.20 -15.58 22.33
C THR A 47 -4.92 -14.25 21.64
N SER A 48 -3.81 -13.58 21.96
CA SER A 48 -3.38 -12.35 21.29
C SER A 48 -2.99 -12.57 19.82
N ILE A 49 -2.34 -13.70 19.52
CA ILE A 49 -1.97 -14.10 18.14
C ILE A 49 -3.23 -14.40 17.33
N LEU A 50 -4.16 -15.19 17.87
CA LEU A 50 -5.42 -15.50 17.19
C LEU A 50 -6.24 -14.25 16.90
N ARG A 51 -6.30 -13.30 17.86
CA ARG A 51 -6.95 -11.99 17.65
C ARG A 51 -6.28 -11.20 16.54
N SER A 52 -4.95 -11.16 16.54
CA SER A 52 -4.17 -10.46 15.50
C SER A 52 -4.42 -11.05 14.12
N ILE A 53 -4.47 -12.38 14.00
CA ILE A 53 -4.78 -13.08 12.74
C ILE A 53 -6.21 -12.77 12.30
N ALA A 54 -7.19 -12.84 13.22
CA ALA A 54 -8.60 -12.55 12.93
C ALA A 54 -8.82 -11.10 12.46
N LEU A 55 -7.93 -10.17 12.81
CA LEU A 55 -7.98 -8.78 12.36
C LEU A 55 -7.23 -8.58 11.02
N ILE A 56 -5.99 -9.07 10.94
CA ILE A 56 -5.08 -8.82 9.82
C ILE A 56 -5.55 -9.53 8.54
N VAL A 57 -6.10 -10.74 8.65
CA VAL A 57 -6.56 -11.51 7.49
C VAL A 57 -7.68 -10.81 6.73
N PRO A 58 -8.84 -10.47 7.34
CA PRO A 58 -9.91 -9.78 6.62
C PRO A 58 -9.49 -8.39 6.14
N PHE A 59 -8.67 -7.67 6.92
CA PHE A 59 -8.15 -6.36 6.51
C PHE A 59 -7.29 -6.46 5.24
N SER A 60 -6.35 -7.41 5.20
CA SER A 60 -5.43 -7.59 4.08
C SER A 60 -6.18 -8.03 2.83
N ILE A 61 -7.11 -8.99 2.96
CA ILE A 61 -7.95 -9.44 1.84
C ILE A 61 -8.80 -8.28 1.32
N GLY A 62 -9.44 -7.52 2.23
CA GLY A 62 -10.24 -6.36 1.87
C GLY A 62 -9.43 -5.29 1.13
N ALA A 63 -8.23 -4.97 1.62
CA ALA A 63 -7.32 -4.01 0.98
C ALA A 63 -6.87 -4.46 -0.42
N ILE A 64 -6.51 -5.73 -0.59
CA ILE A 64 -6.17 -6.31 -1.90
C ILE A 64 -7.36 -6.20 -2.87
N LEU A 65 -8.57 -6.46 -2.38
CA LEU A 65 -9.79 -6.38 -3.20
C LEU A 65 -10.08 -4.93 -3.64
N ILE A 66 -9.97 -3.97 -2.72
CA ILE A 66 -10.11 -2.55 -3.03
C ILE A 66 -9.09 -2.13 -4.09
N LEU A 67 -7.81 -2.47 -3.92
CA LEU A 67 -6.76 -2.13 -4.89
C LEU A 67 -7.00 -2.78 -6.25
N ARG A 68 -7.47 -4.03 -6.29
CA ARG A 68 -7.71 -4.78 -7.53
C ARG A 68 -8.89 -4.24 -8.33
N TYR A 69 -9.92 -3.73 -7.65
CA TYR A 69 -11.15 -3.24 -8.30
C TYR A 69 -11.25 -1.71 -8.34
N SER A 70 -10.23 -1.00 -7.86
CA SER A 70 -10.13 0.46 -7.95
C SER A 70 -9.92 0.89 -9.42
N PRO A 71 -10.66 1.90 -9.91
CA PRO A 71 -10.51 2.40 -11.28
C PRO A 71 -9.28 3.32 -11.37
N THR A 72 -8.10 2.75 -11.63
CA THR A 72 -6.91 3.60 -11.88
C THR A 72 -6.87 4.11 -13.32
N TYR A 73 -7.34 3.32 -14.30
CA TYR A 73 -7.33 3.66 -15.73
C TYR A 73 -8.51 3.08 -16.54
N GLY A 74 -9.63 2.70 -15.90
CA GLY A 74 -10.78 2.09 -16.60
C GLY A 74 -12.05 2.02 -15.73
N GLU A 75 -13.13 1.44 -16.27
CA GLU A 75 -14.41 1.33 -15.56
C GLU A 75 -14.28 0.48 -14.27
N SER A 76 -14.69 1.06 -13.14
CA SER A 76 -14.69 0.35 -11.86
C SER A 76 -15.71 -0.78 -11.85
N ARG A 77 -15.30 -1.96 -11.37
CA ARG A 77 -16.25 -3.02 -11.00
C ARG A 77 -16.74 -2.77 -9.57
N THR A 78 -17.83 -2.01 -9.46
CA THR A 78 -18.49 -1.62 -8.20
C THR A 78 -18.72 -2.76 -7.20
N PRO A 79 -19.15 -4.00 -7.56
CA PRO A 79 -19.35 -5.05 -6.57
C PRO A 79 -18.05 -5.54 -5.91
N GLY A 80 -16.94 -5.54 -6.64
CA GLY A 80 -15.62 -5.91 -6.12
C GLY A 80 -15.08 -4.89 -5.11
N LEU A 81 -15.37 -3.61 -5.34
CA LEU A 81 -15.01 -2.54 -4.41
C LEU A 81 -15.83 -2.62 -3.11
N VAL A 82 -17.14 -2.83 -3.21
CA VAL A 82 -18.05 -2.93 -2.06
C VAL A 82 -17.67 -4.10 -1.15
N SER A 83 -17.39 -5.27 -1.73
CA SER A 83 -16.95 -6.44 -0.96
C SER A 83 -15.61 -6.21 -0.25
N GLY A 84 -14.70 -5.45 -0.85
CA GLY A 84 -13.42 -5.11 -0.24
C GLY A 84 -13.60 -4.21 0.98
N TRP A 85 -14.46 -3.19 0.85
CA TRP A 85 -14.83 -2.32 1.96
C TRP A 85 -15.58 -3.05 3.08
N LEU A 86 -16.49 -3.98 2.74
CA LEU A 86 -17.18 -4.80 3.75
C LEU A 86 -16.20 -5.61 4.60
N LEU A 87 -15.17 -6.21 4.00
CA LEU A 87 -14.13 -6.94 4.73
C LEU A 87 -13.32 -6.04 5.67
N VAL A 88 -12.99 -4.82 5.24
CA VAL A 88 -12.32 -3.84 6.10
C VAL A 88 -13.20 -3.44 7.27
N VAL A 89 -14.50 -3.21 7.04
CA VAL A 89 -15.46 -2.88 8.11
C VAL A 89 -15.62 -4.05 9.09
N ILE A 90 -15.64 -5.30 8.61
CA ILE A 90 -15.69 -6.50 9.47
C ILE A 90 -14.45 -6.58 10.36
N SER A 91 -13.25 -6.33 9.81
CA SER A 91 -12.00 -6.28 10.58
C SER A 91 -12.06 -5.22 11.69
N TRP A 92 -12.56 -4.02 11.38
CA TRP A 92 -12.75 -2.95 12.36
C TRP A 92 -13.82 -3.28 13.40
N PHE A 93 -14.89 -3.96 13.00
CA PHE A 93 -15.94 -4.41 13.92
C PHE A 93 -15.41 -5.43 14.93
N ILE A 94 -14.55 -6.35 14.50
CA ILE A 94 -13.85 -7.30 15.38
C ILE A 94 -12.96 -6.54 16.36
N LEU A 95 -12.19 -5.55 15.88
CA LEU A 95 -11.35 -4.71 16.73
C LEU A 95 -12.16 -3.95 17.80
N TYR A 96 -13.30 -3.39 17.42
CA TYR A 96 -14.14 -2.60 18.34
C TYR A 96 -14.94 -3.46 19.33
N SER A 97 -15.30 -4.68 18.91
CA SER A 97 -16.05 -5.62 19.75
C SER A 97 -15.17 -6.31 20.80
N ASP A 98 -13.85 -6.26 20.64
CA ASP A 98 -12.93 -6.79 21.64
C ASP A 98 -12.94 -5.89 22.88
N LYS A 99 -13.49 -6.42 23.98
CA LYS A 99 -13.68 -5.71 25.26
C LYS A 99 -12.36 -5.50 26.04
N SER A 100 -11.21 -5.63 25.39
CA SER A 100 -9.89 -5.49 25.98
C SER A 100 -9.58 -4.00 26.22
N ALA A 101 -10.11 -3.48 27.34
CA ALA A 101 -9.70 -2.22 27.98
C ALA A 101 -9.40 -1.05 27.02
N ILE A 102 -10.27 -0.83 26.02
CA ILE A 102 -10.24 0.38 25.22
C ILE A 102 -10.64 1.53 26.15
N SER A 103 -9.64 2.16 26.76
CA SER A 103 -9.87 3.32 27.60
C SER A 103 -10.48 4.43 26.75
N LEU A 104 -11.67 4.90 27.12
CA LEU A 104 -12.40 5.96 26.41
C LEU A 104 -11.52 7.21 26.19
N SER A 105 -10.63 7.50 27.14
CA SER A 105 -9.67 8.60 27.03
C SER A 105 -8.55 8.33 26.02
N GLY A 106 -8.10 7.08 25.89
CA GLY A 106 -7.12 6.67 24.89
C GLY A 106 -7.68 6.76 23.46
N THR A 107 -8.92 6.32 23.26
CA THR A 107 -9.59 6.36 21.95
C THR A 107 -9.89 7.78 21.50
N THR A 108 -10.44 8.61 22.40
CA THR A 108 -10.71 10.02 22.07
C THR A 108 -9.42 10.77 21.77
N ARG A 109 -8.34 10.52 22.53
CA ARG A 109 -7.01 11.07 22.23
C ARG A 109 -6.48 10.59 20.88
N GLY A 110 -6.58 9.30 20.56
CA GLY A 110 -6.17 8.76 19.27
C GLY A 110 -6.96 9.39 18.11
N MET A 111 -8.26 9.59 18.29
CA MET A 111 -9.13 10.21 17.29
C MET A 111 -8.80 11.68 17.06
N LEU A 112 -8.46 12.42 18.13
CA LEU A 112 -7.96 13.79 18.03
C LEU A 112 -6.60 13.86 17.31
N VAL A 113 -5.70 12.92 17.56
CA VAL A 113 -4.41 12.84 16.86
C VAL A 113 -4.63 12.57 15.36
N LEU A 114 -5.49 11.60 15.02
CA LEU A 114 -5.84 11.32 13.62
C LEU A 114 -6.47 12.52 12.92
N LEU A 115 -7.35 13.24 13.62
CA LEU A 115 -7.95 14.48 13.13
C LEU A 115 -6.88 15.56 12.90
N GLY A 116 -5.94 15.72 13.83
CA GLY A 116 -4.81 16.63 13.68
C GLY A 116 -3.94 16.30 12.47
N VAL A 117 -3.62 15.02 12.26
CA VAL A 117 -2.89 14.55 11.07
C VAL A 117 -3.67 14.86 9.79
N PHE A 118 -4.97 14.58 9.78
CA PHE A 118 -5.83 14.88 8.62
C PHE A 118 -5.89 16.37 8.31
N VAL A 119 -6.09 17.21 9.32
CA VAL A 119 -6.07 18.67 9.16
C VAL A 119 -4.72 19.15 8.64
N SER A 120 -3.61 18.62 9.16
CA SER A 120 -2.28 18.98 8.67
C SER A 120 -2.09 18.61 7.20
N LEU A 121 -2.60 17.46 6.76
CA LEU A 121 -2.57 17.04 5.37
C LEU A 121 -3.39 18.00 4.49
N VAL A 122 -4.59 18.38 4.93
CA VAL A 122 -5.43 19.36 4.22
C VAL A 122 -4.72 20.71 4.09
N VAL A 123 -4.08 21.18 5.16
CA VAL A 123 -3.31 22.44 5.13
C VAL A 123 -2.14 22.34 4.15
N VAL A 124 -1.43 21.20 4.10
CA VAL A 124 -0.36 20.97 3.12
C VAL A 124 -0.93 21.03 1.69
N ILE A 125 -2.04 20.34 1.43
CA ILE A 125 -2.69 20.35 0.10
C ILE A 125 -3.14 21.76 -0.31
N ILE A 126 -3.73 22.51 0.62
CA ILE A 126 -4.13 23.90 0.36
C ILE A 126 -2.89 24.77 0.11
N GLY A 127 -1.83 24.58 0.90
CA GLY A 127 -0.57 25.29 0.75
C GLY A 127 0.10 25.01 -0.59
N THR A 128 0.15 23.75 -1.03
CA THR A 128 0.66 23.39 -2.36
C THR A 128 -0.22 23.96 -3.45
N TYR A 129 -1.55 23.87 -3.34
CA TYR A 129 -2.47 24.42 -4.33
C TYR A 129 -2.35 25.94 -4.47
N LEU A 130 -2.27 26.67 -3.34
CA LEU A 130 -2.06 28.11 -3.34
C LEU A 130 -0.68 28.48 -3.91
N SER A 131 0.36 27.72 -3.54
CA SER A 131 1.71 27.91 -4.06
C SER A 131 1.79 27.65 -5.56
N GLU A 132 1.12 26.61 -6.07
CA GLU A 132 1.03 26.29 -7.50
C GLU A 132 0.28 27.38 -8.27
N ARG A 133 -0.84 27.86 -7.71
CA ARG A 133 -1.62 28.96 -8.29
C ARG A 133 -0.85 30.28 -8.30
N SER A 134 -0.07 30.57 -7.25
CA SER A 134 0.73 31.80 -7.17
C SER A 134 2.02 31.73 -7.98
N SER A 135 2.58 30.54 -8.15
CA SER A 135 3.83 30.34 -8.91
C SER A 135 3.62 30.39 -10.42
N GLY A 136 2.37 30.59 -10.88
CA GLY A 136 2.05 30.66 -12.30
C GLY A 136 2.57 29.41 -13.00
N LEU A 137 2.06 28.23 -12.63
CA LEU A 137 2.37 27.01 -13.36
C LEU A 137 2.10 27.26 -14.84
N LYS A 138 3.24 27.37 -15.54
CA LYS A 138 3.48 27.51 -16.96
C LYS A 138 2.25 27.07 -17.74
N HIS A 139 1.64 28.06 -18.41
CA HIS A 139 0.66 27.83 -19.47
C HIS A 139 1.07 26.55 -20.21
N GLU A 140 0.15 25.60 -20.32
CA GLU A 140 0.34 24.44 -21.17
C GLU A 140 0.93 24.96 -22.48
N SER A 141 2.12 24.46 -22.85
CA SER A 141 2.87 24.98 -23.99
C SER A 141 1.90 25.11 -25.16
N GLU A 142 1.88 26.27 -25.82
CA GLU A 142 1.02 26.43 -26.99
C GLU A 142 1.26 25.25 -27.94
N PRO A 143 0.19 24.68 -28.53
CA PRO A 143 0.35 23.59 -29.48
C PRO A 143 1.36 24.00 -30.55
N LEU A 144 2.16 23.04 -31.02
CA LEU A 144 3.20 23.30 -32.00
C LEU A 144 2.62 24.12 -33.15
N SER A 145 3.32 25.18 -33.55
CA SER A 145 2.94 25.91 -34.74
C SER A 145 3.08 24.98 -35.96
N ASN A 146 2.38 25.27 -37.05
CA ASN A 146 2.48 24.47 -38.28
C ASN A 146 3.95 24.37 -38.77
N GLU A 147 4.76 25.38 -38.50
CA GLU A 147 6.19 25.44 -38.87
C GLU A 147 7.04 24.53 -37.97
N GLU A 148 6.77 24.51 -36.67
CA GLU A 148 7.45 23.62 -35.73
C GLU A 148 7.01 22.16 -35.90
N GLU A 149 5.74 21.93 -36.20
CA GLU A 149 5.22 20.59 -36.50
C GLU A 149 5.91 19.99 -37.73
N ASP A 150 6.06 20.76 -38.82
CA ASP A 150 6.74 20.33 -40.04
C ASP A 150 8.24 20.07 -39.80
N LEU A 151 8.89 20.90 -38.99
CA LEU A 151 10.28 20.72 -38.59
C LEU A 151 10.47 19.44 -37.75
N VAL A 152 9.62 19.23 -36.76
CA VAL A 152 9.65 18.05 -35.88
C VAL A 152 9.34 16.78 -36.67
N ARG A 153 8.34 16.83 -37.55
CA ARG A 153 8.02 15.73 -38.48
C ARG A 153 9.22 15.38 -39.36
N THR A 154 9.88 16.38 -39.95
CA THR A 154 11.06 16.16 -40.80
C THR A 154 12.23 15.54 -40.02
N ILE A 155 12.46 15.97 -38.78
CA ILE A 155 13.50 15.39 -37.90
C ILE A 155 13.17 13.94 -37.53
N LEU A 156 11.90 13.66 -37.23
CA LEU A 156 11.44 12.32 -36.89
C LEU A 156 11.53 11.38 -38.09
N GLU A 157 11.07 11.80 -39.26
CA GLU A 157 11.18 11.03 -40.50
C GLU A 157 12.64 10.75 -40.88
N ARG A 158 13.55 11.71 -40.65
CA ARG A 158 14.98 11.52 -40.88
C ARG A 158 15.62 10.52 -39.91
N HIS A 159 15.24 10.51 -38.64
CA HIS A 159 15.83 9.61 -37.64
C HIS A 159 15.16 8.22 -37.61
N LEU A 160 13.85 8.14 -37.87
CA LEU A 160 13.12 6.87 -37.90
C LEU A 160 13.24 6.17 -39.26
N GLY A 161 13.45 6.91 -40.35
CA GLY A 161 13.74 6.37 -41.68
C GLY A 161 15.23 6.14 -41.96
N GLY A 162 16.10 6.34 -40.95
CA GLY A 162 17.56 6.33 -41.10
C GLY A 162 18.26 4.95 -41.02
N ASP A 163 17.53 3.88 -40.67
CA ASP A 163 18.11 2.55 -40.41
C ASP A 163 17.72 1.48 -41.45
N GLU A 164 17.43 1.86 -42.70
CA GLU A 164 17.22 0.87 -43.78
C GLU A 164 18.34 0.82 -44.84
N HIS A 165 19.45 1.54 -44.69
CA HIS A 165 20.60 1.43 -45.60
C HIS A 165 21.91 1.26 -44.84
N GLY A 166 22.02 0.14 -44.12
CA GLY A 166 23.31 -0.48 -43.81
C GLY A 166 23.87 -1.15 -45.07
N ASN A 167 24.88 -0.54 -45.67
CA ASN A 167 25.83 -1.20 -46.57
C ASN A 167 27.24 -0.73 -46.19
#